data_AF-A0A840UWQ9-F1
#
_entry.id   AF-A0A840UWQ9-F1
#
_cell.length_a   1.000
_cell.length_b   1.000
_cell.length_c   1.000
_cell.angle_alpha   90.00
_cell.angle_beta   90.00
_cell.angle_gamma   90.00
#
_symmetry.space_group_name_H-M   'P 1'
#
loop_
_entity.id
_entity.type
_entity.pdbx_description
1 polymer ?
#
loop_
_entity_poly.entity_id
_entity_poly.type
_entity_poly.pdbx_seq_one_letter_code
_entity_poly.pdbx_strand_id
1 'polypeptide(L)'
;METITGSNGVIIPPDGYLAGVRKICDEFGIMMICDEVMAGFGRTGKMFAFENWGIKPDLVSFAKGVTCGYTQLGGVAVSSKIAEFFDDNFLSCGLTYSGHPLSCAAGVACVKYYQEHNVLDNVQKVGKVLGEILEELKAKHACIGDVRYMGLFSAIELVKDKATREPLVEYGADPKGIMSSIIGELKKKFFMTYSHENMVLVAPPLIITEAQLREEMKKMDEVLEWVDAKYLNKVAVGVHA
;
A
#
# COMPACT_ATOMS: atom_id res chain seq x y z
N MET A 1 -2.15 4.82 -14.21
CA MET A 1 -1.10 4.06 -13.48
C MET A 1 -1.30 4.30 -12.00
N GLU A 2 -1.10 3.30 -11.16
CA GLU A 2 -0.97 3.58 -9.71
C GLU A 2 0.32 4.37 -9.48
N THR A 3 0.27 5.38 -8.61
CA THR A 3 1.49 6.13 -8.23
C THR A 3 2.47 5.24 -7.49
N ILE A 4 1.97 4.48 -6.51
CA ILE A 4 2.65 3.36 -5.86
C ILE A 4 1.79 2.14 -6.15
N THR A 5 2.33 1.13 -6.83
CA THR A 5 1.58 -0.10 -7.13
C THR A 5 1.25 -0.81 -5.83
N GLY A 6 -0.04 -0.94 -5.51
CA GLY A 6 -0.47 -1.36 -4.19
C GLY A 6 -0.44 -2.87 -3.99
N SER A 7 -1.44 -3.57 -4.55
CA SER A 7 -1.67 -5.00 -4.29
C SER A 7 -0.51 -5.90 -4.72
N ASN A 8 0.28 -5.48 -5.72
CA ASN A 8 1.46 -6.22 -6.20
C ASN A 8 2.71 -5.98 -5.34
N GLY A 9 2.55 -5.46 -4.12
CA GLY A 9 3.62 -5.42 -3.14
C GLY A 9 4.19 -4.05 -2.82
N VAL A 10 3.40 -2.98 -2.89
CA VAL A 10 3.82 -1.61 -2.51
C VAL A 10 5.10 -1.21 -3.26
N ILE A 11 5.04 -1.26 -4.59
CA ILE A 11 6.20 -0.94 -5.44
C ILE A 11 6.30 0.57 -5.53
N ILE A 12 7.28 1.12 -4.81
CA ILE A 12 7.57 2.55 -4.77
C ILE A 12 8.38 2.89 -6.02
N PRO A 13 7.95 3.86 -6.85
CA PRO A 13 8.70 4.23 -8.03
C PRO A 13 10.03 4.86 -7.61
N PRO A 14 11.15 4.55 -8.29
CA PRO A 14 12.42 5.18 -8.02
C PRO A 14 12.37 6.67 -8.40
N ASP A 15 13.24 7.47 -7.78
CA ASP A 15 13.34 8.89 -8.06
C ASP A 15 13.54 9.17 -9.56
N GLY A 16 12.81 10.17 -10.06
CA GLY A 16 12.81 10.54 -11.48
C GLY A 16 11.90 9.71 -12.38
N TYR A 17 11.41 8.54 -11.96
CA TYR A 17 10.52 7.71 -12.79
C TYR A 17 9.23 8.44 -13.17
N LEU A 18 8.48 8.92 -12.17
CA LEU A 18 7.21 9.62 -12.42
C LEU A 18 7.41 10.93 -13.18
N ALA A 19 8.49 11.67 -12.91
CA ALA A 19 8.82 12.88 -13.64
C ALA A 19 9.15 12.59 -15.11
N GLY A 20 9.87 11.49 -15.39
CA GLY A 20 10.15 11.01 -16.74
C GLY A 20 8.87 10.64 -17.49
N VAL A 21 7.97 9.89 -16.85
CA VAL A 21 6.64 9.56 -17.43
C VAL A 21 5.84 10.82 -17.72
N ARG A 22 5.77 11.76 -16.77
CA ARG A 22 5.06 13.04 -16.96
C ARG A 22 5.62 13.83 -18.15
N LYS A 23 6.95 13.90 -18.29
CA LYS A 23 7.60 14.58 -19.42
C LYS A 23 7.22 13.95 -20.76
N ILE A 24 7.21 12.62 -20.85
CA ILE A 24 6.78 11.89 -22.06
C ILE A 24 5.31 12.21 -22.36
N CYS A 25 4.45 12.19 -21.34
CA CYS A 25 3.04 12.53 -21.52
C CYS A 25 2.86 13.96 -22.07
N ASP A 26 3.65 14.92 -21.59
CA ASP A 26 3.61 16.31 -22.08
C ASP A 26 4.13 16.44 -23.51
N GLU A 27 5.23 15.77 -23.85
CA GLU A 27 5.84 15.81 -25.18
C GLU A 27 4.91 15.27 -26.27
N PHE A 28 4.17 14.20 -25.96
CA PHE A 28 3.31 13.51 -26.94
C PHE A 28 1.82 13.85 -26.79
N GLY A 29 1.45 14.77 -25.90
CA GLY A 29 0.04 15.14 -25.66
C GLY A 29 -0.80 13.98 -25.10
N ILE A 30 -0.19 13.09 -24.32
CA ILE A 30 -0.85 11.94 -23.68
C ILE A 30 -1.36 12.38 -22.31
N MET A 31 -2.59 11.98 -21.97
CA MET A 31 -3.12 12.21 -20.62
C MET A 31 -2.48 11.27 -19.60
N MET A 32 -2.03 11.82 -18.48
CA MET A 32 -1.57 11.05 -17.33
C MET A 32 -2.70 10.88 -16.32
N ILE A 33 -3.05 9.63 -16.04
CA ILE A 33 -4.03 9.27 -15.01
C ILE A 33 -3.27 8.62 -13.85
N CYS A 34 -3.31 9.25 -12.67
CA CYS A 34 -2.83 8.64 -11.44
C CYS A 34 -3.99 7.94 -10.73
N ASP A 35 -3.87 6.62 -10.56
CA ASP A 35 -4.76 5.82 -9.73
C ASP A 35 -4.29 5.92 -8.28
N GLU A 36 -5.07 6.62 -7.47
CA GLU A 36 -4.83 6.88 -6.06
C GLU A 36 -5.84 6.13 -5.17
N VAL A 37 -6.49 5.10 -5.71
CA VAL A 37 -7.51 4.33 -4.98
C VAL A 37 -6.94 3.70 -3.71
N MET A 38 -5.69 3.22 -3.70
CA MET A 38 -5.03 2.70 -2.50
C MET A 38 -4.13 3.71 -1.80
N ALA A 39 -3.36 4.48 -2.56
CA ALA A 39 -2.28 5.32 -2.06
C ALA A 39 -2.71 6.76 -1.72
N GLY A 40 -3.92 7.16 -2.11
CA GLY A 40 -4.49 8.46 -1.81
C GLY A 40 -5.06 8.55 -0.40
N PHE A 41 -5.62 9.72 -0.09
CA PHE A 41 -6.21 10.10 1.18
C PHE A 41 -5.28 9.88 2.38
N GLY A 42 -4.04 10.37 2.28
CA GLY A 42 -3.12 10.41 3.42
C GLY A 42 -2.25 9.17 3.61
N ARG A 43 -2.48 8.07 2.88
CA ARG A 43 -1.80 6.78 3.07
C ARG A 43 -0.26 6.87 3.08
N THR A 44 0.30 7.76 2.27
CA THR A 44 1.75 7.98 2.14
C THR A 44 2.27 9.21 2.89
N GLY A 45 1.42 9.88 3.69
CA GLY A 45 1.76 11.13 4.39
C GLY A 45 1.49 12.40 3.58
N LYS A 46 0.97 12.27 2.36
CA LYS A 46 0.41 13.34 1.51
C LYS A 46 -1.04 13.04 1.17
N MET A 47 -1.81 14.04 0.74
CA MET A 47 -3.23 13.81 0.42
C MET A 47 -3.34 12.82 -0.74
N PHE A 48 -2.53 12.99 -1.79
CA PHE A 48 -2.34 11.99 -2.84
C PHE A 48 -0.87 11.60 -2.95
N ALA A 49 -0.58 10.34 -3.29
CA ALA A 49 0.80 9.85 -3.28
C ALA A 49 1.68 10.55 -4.31
N PHE A 50 1.14 10.94 -5.47
CA PHE A 50 1.92 11.60 -6.53
C PHE A 50 2.55 12.92 -6.07
N GLU A 51 2.01 13.55 -5.03
CA GLU A 51 2.54 14.79 -4.44
C GLU A 51 3.94 14.59 -3.85
N ASN A 52 4.31 13.37 -3.44
CA ASN A 52 5.65 13.05 -2.94
C ASN A 52 6.74 13.25 -4.01
N TRP A 53 6.38 13.23 -5.30
CA TRP A 53 7.30 13.44 -6.42
C TRP A 53 7.07 14.76 -7.16
N GLY A 54 6.19 15.63 -6.65
CA GLY A 54 5.94 16.95 -7.23
C GLY A 54 5.36 16.94 -8.65
N ILE A 55 4.76 15.83 -9.08
CA ILE A 55 4.10 15.74 -10.39
C ILE A 55 2.63 16.17 -10.30
N LYS A 56 2.04 16.57 -11.43
CA LYS A 56 0.61 16.89 -11.54
C LYS A 56 -0.02 16.04 -12.65
N PRO A 57 -0.88 15.07 -12.33
CA PRO A 57 -1.61 14.31 -13.34
C PRO A 57 -2.78 15.12 -13.93
N ASP A 58 -3.29 14.65 -15.06
CA ASP A 58 -4.45 15.24 -15.72
C ASP A 58 -5.75 14.77 -15.06
N LEU A 59 -5.77 13.51 -14.61
CA LEU A 59 -6.88 12.88 -13.88
C LEU A 59 -6.36 12.10 -12.67
N VAL A 60 -7.16 12.06 -11.60
CA VAL A 60 -6.90 11.25 -10.41
C VAL A 60 -8.09 10.35 -10.13
N SER A 61 -7.91 9.04 -10.21
CA SER A 61 -8.92 8.07 -9.79
C SER A 61 -8.81 7.83 -8.30
N PHE A 62 -9.94 7.84 -7.58
CA PHE A 62 -9.93 7.74 -6.13
C PHE A 62 -11.13 6.94 -5.60
N ALA A 63 -10.95 6.28 -4.46
CA ALA A 63 -12.02 5.62 -3.67
C ALA A 63 -11.49 5.35 -2.25
N LYS A 64 -11.81 4.19 -1.66
CA LYS A 64 -11.31 3.67 -0.36
C LYS A 64 -11.19 4.73 0.74
N GLY A 65 -10.02 5.35 0.87
CA GLY A 65 -9.71 6.34 1.90
C GLY A 65 -10.57 7.60 1.85
N VAL A 66 -11.28 7.88 0.74
CA VAL A 66 -12.19 9.04 0.66
C VAL A 66 -13.26 9.03 1.75
N THR A 67 -13.74 7.85 2.13
CA THR A 67 -14.78 7.65 3.15
C THR A 67 -14.30 6.78 4.30
N CYS A 68 -13.00 6.49 4.41
CA CYS A 68 -12.46 5.51 5.35
C CYS A 68 -13.16 4.12 5.31
N GLY A 69 -13.85 3.80 4.21
CA GLY A 69 -14.68 2.59 4.08
C GLY A 69 -16.07 2.64 4.75
N TYR A 70 -16.51 3.78 5.30
CA TYR A 70 -17.84 3.89 5.93
C TYR A 70 -19.00 3.77 4.94
N THR A 71 -18.83 4.30 3.72
CA THR A 71 -19.82 4.26 2.64
C THR A 71 -19.12 4.09 1.29
N GLN A 72 -19.80 3.53 0.28
CA GLN A 72 -19.26 3.40 -1.06
C GLN A 72 -19.20 4.78 -1.75
N LEU A 73 -17.98 5.26 -1.97
CA LEU A 73 -17.70 6.45 -2.77
C LEU A 73 -16.41 6.22 -3.55
N GLY A 74 -16.47 6.53 -4.83
CA GLY A 74 -15.31 6.64 -5.70
C GLY A 74 -15.57 7.74 -6.71
N GLY A 75 -14.52 8.18 -7.39
CA GLY A 75 -14.63 9.24 -8.36
C GLY A 75 -13.35 9.46 -9.13
N VAL A 76 -13.43 10.43 -10.03
CA VAL A 76 -12.30 10.89 -10.83
C VAL A 76 -12.23 12.40 -10.66
N ALA A 77 -11.14 12.90 -10.09
CA ALA A 77 -10.84 14.33 -10.14
C ALA A 77 -10.23 14.63 -11.52
N VAL A 78 -10.73 15.67 -12.18
CA VAL A 78 -10.39 16.00 -13.56
C VAL A 78 -9.82 17.41 -13.59
N SER A 79 -8.73 17.61 -14.33
CA SER A 79 -8.16 18.96 -14.53
C SER A 79 -9.15 19.89 -15.24
N SER A 80 -9.10 21.20 -14.93
CA SER A 80 -9.97 22.21 -15.53
C SER A 80 -9.94 22.18 -17.06
N LYS A 81 -8.75 22.04 -17.66
CA LYS A 81 -8.57 21.96 -19.11
C LYS A 81 -9.43 20.87 -19.77
N ILE A 82 -9.59 19.72 -19.11
CA ILE A 82 -10.40 18.61 -19.62
C ILE A 82 -11.88 18.81 -19.27
N ALA A 83 -12.17 19.30 -18.05
CA ALA A 83 -13.53 19.59 -17.63
C ALA A 83 -14.21 20.64 -18.54
N GLU A 84 -13.50 21.71 -18.89
CA GLU A 84 -13.97 22.81 -19.76
C GLU A 84 -14.42 22.32 -21.14
N PHE A 85 -13.79 21.26 -21.68
CA PHE A 85 -14.25 20.67 -22.94
C PHE A 85 -15.71 20.18 -22.84
N PHE A 86 -16.11 19.66 -21.69
CA PHE A 86 -17.45 19.12 -21.47
C PHE A 86 -18.49 20.17 -21.04
N ASP A 87 -18.11 21.43 -20.91
CA ASP A 87 -19.07 22.53 -20.74
C ASP A 87 -19.90 22.73 -22.03
N ASP A 88 -19.26 22.58 -23.19
CA ASP A 88 -19.90 22.73 -24.51
C ASP A 88 -20.17 21.38 -25.21
N ASN A 89 -19.64 20.26 -24.69
CA ASN A 89 -19.76 18.94 -25.30
C ASN A 89 -20.44 17.95 -24.36
N PHE A 90 -21.55 17.34 -24.82
CA PHE A 90 -22.31 16.40 -24.01
C PHE A 90 -21.49 15.15 -23.65
N LEU A 91 -21.25 14.95 -22.36
CA LEU A 91 -20.70 13.71 -21.83
C LEU A 91 -21.83 12.71 -21.57
N SER A 92 -22.03 11.78 -22.50
CA SER A 92 -23.03 10.71 -22.37
C SER A 92 -22.58 9.62 -21.39
N CYS A 93 -22.38 9.99 -20.12
CA CYS A 93 -22.01 9.08 -19.04
C CYS A 93 -22.86 9.36 -17.79
N GLY A 94 -23.14 8.32 -17.00
CA GLY A 94 -23.90 8.45 -15.77
C GLY A 94 -24.04 7.12 -15.05
N LEU A 95 -24.13 7.19 -13.72
CA LEU A 95 -24.40 6.05 -12.84
C LEU A 95 -25.58 6.42 -11.93
N THR A 96 -26.45 5.46 -11.63
CA THR A 96 -27.65 5.69 -10.79
C THR A 96 -27.32 6.32 -9.44
N TYR A 97 -26.16 5.96 -8.85
CA TYR A 97 -25.70 6.48 -7.56
C TYR A 97 -24.56 7.48 -7.68
N SER A 98 -24.33 8.06 -8.88
CA SER A 98 -23.36 9.13 -9.04
C SER A 98 -23.74 10.32 -8.14
N GLY A 99 -22.80 10.80 -7.33
CA GLY A 99 -23.05 11.90 -6.41
C GLY A 99 -24.00 11.58 -5.25
N HIS A 100 -24.12 10.31 -4.84
CA HIS A 100 -25.03 9.90 -3.75
C HIS A 100 -24.81 10.76 -2.47
N PRO A 101 -25.80 11.55 -2.02
CA PRO A 101 -25.59 12.56 -0.97
C PRO A 101 -25.05 12.03 0.35
N LEU A 102 -25.50 10.83 0.78
CA LEU A 102 -24.99 10.18 1.99
C LEU A 102 -23.47 9.88 1.89
N SER A 103 -23.04 9.32 0.76
CA SER A 103 -21.64 8.99 0.53
C SER A 103 -20.79 10.26 0.43
N CYS A 104 -21.29 11.29 -0.24
CA CYS A 104 -20.62 12.60 -0.32
C CYS A 104 -20.48 13.25 1.07
N ALA A 105 -21.52 13.20 1.91
CA ALA A 105 -21.47 13.73 3.28
C ALA A 105 -20.43 12.99 4.14
N ALA A 106 -20.38 11.65 4.05
CA ALA A 106 -19.35 10.85 4.71
C ALA A 106 -17.94 11.21 4.21
N GLY A 107 -17.76 11.41 2.90
CA GLY A 107 -16.49 11.80 2.31
C GLY A 107 -16.00 13.17 2.82
N VAL A 108 -16.89 14.17 2.85
CA VAL A 108 -16.59 15.49 3.40
C VAL A 108 -16.20 15.39 4.88
N ALA A 109 -16.91 14.60 5.67
CA ALA A 109 -16.59 14.40 7.08
C ALA A 109 -15.21 13.75 7.27
N CYS A 110 -14.86 12.74 6.48
CA CYS A 110 -13.55 12.08 6.55
C CYS A 110 -12.41 13.03 6.20
N VAL A 111 -12.54 13.80 5.10
CA VAL A 111 -11.50 14.75 4.69
C VAL A 111 -11.32 15.87 5.71
N LYS A 112 -12.41 16.38 6.30
CA LYS A 112 -12.33 17.35 7.42
C LYS A 112 -11.60 16.76 8.62
N TYR A 113 -11.94 15.53 9.00
CA TYR A 113 -11.27 14.85 10.11
C TYR A 113 -9.76 14.72 9.87
N TYR A 114 -9.34 14.38 8.64
CA TYR A 114 -7.91 14.31 8.30
C TYR A 114 -7.17 15.64 8.57
N GLN A 115 -7.82 16.76 8.25
CA GLN A 115 -7.27 18.11 8.45
C GLN A 115 -7.30 18.52 9.92
N GLU A 116 -8.43 18.39 10.59
CA GLU A 116 -8.65 18.85 11.97
C GLU A 116 -7.80 18.07 12.99
N HIS A 117 -7.50 16.81 12.71
CA HIS A 117 -6.73 15.93 13.59
C HIS A 117 -5.29 15.67 13.12
N ASN A 118 -4.79 16.43 12.13
CA ASN A 118 -3.43 16.29 11.60
C ASN A 118 -3.06 14.84 11.26
N VAL A 119 -3.98 14.11 10.62
CA VAL A 119 -3.82 12.67 10.37
C VAL A 119 -2.59 12.41 9.48
N LEU A 120 -2.36 13.25 8.48
CA LEU A 120 -1.21 13.11 7.57
C LEU A 120 0.12 13.29 8.30
N ASP A 121 0.20 14.18 9.29
CA ASP A 121 1.39 14.35 10.13
C ASP A 121 1.63 13.10 10.98
N ASN A 122 0.57 12.48 11.51
CA ASN A 122 0.68 11.18 12.18
C ASN A 122 1.21 10.10 11.24
N VAL A 123 0.74 10.05 9.99
CA VAL A 123 1.24 9.09 8.98
C VAL A 123 2.73 9.30 8.71
N GLN A 124 3.19 10.55 8.61
CA GLN A 124 4.62 10.83 8.44
C GLN A 124 5.43 10.40 9.67
N LYS A 125 4.98 10.77 10.88
CA LYS A 125 5.65 10.44 12.13
C LYS A 125 5.71 8.94 12.40
N VAL A 126 4.56 8.27 12.40
CA VAL A 126 4.43 6.85 12.73
C VAL A 126 4.88 5.97 11.57
N GLY A 127 4.77 6.44 10.33
CA GLY A 127 5.34 5.78 9.15
C GLY A 127 6.86 5.67 9.21
N LYS A 128 7.55 6.67 9.76
CA LYS A 128 9.00 6.56 10.03
C LYS A 128 9.30 5.41 10.99
N VAL A 129 8.54 5.29 12.07
CA VAL A 129 8.69 4.20 13.05
C VAL A 129 8.39 2.85 12.41
N LEU A 130 7.37 2.76 11.56
CA LEU A 130 7.09 1.54 10.80
C LEU A 130 8.28 1.15 9.92
N GLY A 131 8.88 2.10 9.20
CA GLY A 131 10.08 1.87 8.41
C GLY A 131 11.24 1.34 9.23
N GLU A 132 11.53 1.95 10.39
CA GLU A 132 12.58 1.50 11.33
C GLU A 132 12.34 0.04 11.77
N ILE A 133 11.12 -0.30 12.19
CA ILE A 133 10.78 -1.66 12.60
C ILE A 133 10.93 -2.65 11.43
N LEU A 134 10.51 -2.28 10.23
CA LEU A 134 10.61 -3.15 9.05
C LEU A 134 12.06 -3.45 8.68
N GLU A 135 12.95 -2.46 8.76
CA GLU A 135 14.39 -2.67 8.53
C GLU A 135 15.03 -3.52 9.63
N GLU A 136 14.63 -3.35 10.89
CA GLU A 136 15.06 -4.22 11.99
C GLU A 136 14.64 -5.68 11.76
N LEU A 137 13.39 -5.91 11.36
CA LEU A 137 12.89 -7.25 11.02
C LEU A 137 13.63 -7.84 9.83
N LYS A 138 13.89 -7.04 8.79
CA LYS A 138 14.68 -7.46 7.62
C LYS A 138 16.10 -7.87 8.00
N ALA A 139 16.73 -7.17 8.95
CA ALA A 139 18.04 -7.56 9.45
C ALA A 139 17.98 -8.85 10.28
N LYS A 140 16.95 -8.99 11.12
CA LYS A 140 16.78 -10.11 12.06
C LYS A 140 16.43 -11.44 11.39
N HIS A 141 15.48 -11.45 10.46
CA HIS A 141 14.90 -12.69 9.93
C HIS A 141 15.54 -13.12 8.61
N ALA A 142 15.83 -14.41 8.47
CA ALA A 142 16.45 -14.95 7.25
C ALA A 142 15.45 -14.93 6.07
N CYS A 143 14.16 -15.05 6.36
CA CYS A 143 13.10 -15.12 5.36
C CYS A 143 12.72 -13.78 4.75
N ILE A 144 13.19 -12.64 5.25
CA ILE A 144 12.87 -11.35 4.65
C ILE A 144 13.93 -10.97 3.62
N GLY A 145 13.55 -10.98 2.34
CA GLY A 145 14.43 -10.55 1.26
C GLY A 145 14.50 -9.03 1.18
N ASP A 146 13.34 -8.39 1.26
CA ASP A 146 13.24 -6.93 1.20
C ASP A 146 12.01 -6.41 1.94
N VAL A 147 12.04 -5.12 2.26
CA VAL A 147 10.89 -4.37 2.78
C VAL A 147 10.71 -3.10 1.95
N ARG A 148 9.46 -2.72 1.70
CA ARG A 148 9.10 -1.48 1.00
C ARG A 148 8.11 -0.72 1.83
N TYR A 149 8.33 0.57 2.04
CA TYR A 149 7.47 1.39 2.88
C TYR A 149 7.48 2.86 2.48
N MET A 150 6.32 3.50 2.57
CA MET A 150 6.15 4.95 2.51
C MET A 150 4.93 5.35 3.33
N GLY A 151 5.11 6.22 4.32
CA GLY A 151 4.06 6.53 5.29
C GLY A 151 3.60 5.25 6.01
N LEU A 152 2.29 4.99 6.00
CA LEU A 152 1.69 3.77 6.56
C LEU A 152 1.26 2.79 5.46
N PHE A 153 2.03 2.73 4.37
CA PHE A 153 1.86 1.75 3.30
C PHE A 153 3.13 0.94 3.15
N SER A 154 3.08 -0.36 3.41
CA SER A 154 4.28 -1.20 3.34
C SER A 154 4.02 -2.64 2.96
N ALA A 155 5.09 -3.32 2.54
CA ALA A 155 5.13 -4.74 2.25
C ALA A 155 6.45 -5.36 2.76
N ILE A 156 6.34 -6.61 3.19
CA ILE A 156 7.44 -7.49 3.55
C ILE A 156 7.50 -8.58 2.49
N GLU A 157 8.63 -8.73 1.80
CA GLU A 157 8.84 -9.75 0.78
C GLU A 157 9.61 -10.93 1.35
N LEU A 158 9.02 -12.13 1.24
CA LEU A 158 9.57 -13.34 1.81
C LEU A 158 10.34 -14.17 0.78
N VAL A 159 11.56 -14.58 1.12
CA VAL A 159 12.48 -15.33 0.27
C VAL A 159 13.00 -16.57 0.98
N LYS A 160 13.50 -17.53 0.22
CA LYS A 160 14.23 -18.69 0.74
C LYS A 160 15.68 -18.36 1.06
N ASP A 161 16.26 -17.42 0.31
CA ASP A 161 17.65 -17.00 0.45
C ASP A 161 17.80 -15.53 0.04
N LYS A 162 18.46 -14.73 0.89
CA LYS A 162 18.63 -13.28 0.68
C LYS A 162 19.57 -12.95 -0.49
N ALA A 163 20.55 -13.79 -0.76
CA ALA A 163 21.54 -13.56 -1.82
C ALA A 163 20.94 -13.89 -3.20
N THR A 164 20.23 -15.00 -3.32
CA THR A 164 19.59 -15.39 -4.60
C THR A 164 18.27 -14.66 -4.84
N ARG A 165 17.62 -14.18 -3.77
CA ARG A 165 16.26 -13.62 -3.78
C ARG A 165 15.23 -14.61 -4.32
N GLU A 166 15.49 -15.91 -4.19
CA GLU A 166 14.52 -16.95 -4.54
C GLU A 166 13.27 -16.77 -3.67
N PRO A 167 12.07 -16.56 -4.25
CA PRO A 167 10.88 -16.25 -3.46
C PRO A 167 10.48 -17.46 -2.60
N LEU A 168 9.92 -17.20 -1.41
CA LEU A 168 9.47 -18.28 -0.51
C LEU A 168 8.40 -19.16 -1.18
N VAL A 169 7.57 -18.53 -2.01
CA VAL A 169 6.52 -19.12 -2.83
C VAL A 169 6.62 -18.55 -4.24
N GLU A 170 6.48 -19.40 -5.25
CA GLU A 170 6.55 -18.98 -6.66
C GLU A 170 5.33 -18.14 -7.04
N TYR A 171 5.54 -17.20 -7.97
CA TYR A 171 4.47 -16.36 -8.49
C TYR A 171 3.33 -17.20 -9.09
N GLY A 172 2.11 -16.95 -8.63
CA GLY A 172 0.89 -17.62 -9.08
C GLY A 172 0.74 -19.05 -8.57
N ALA A 173 1.61 -19.54 -7.67
CA ALA A 173 1.62 -20.93 -7.24
C ALA A 173 2.03 -21.13 -5.77
N ASP A 174 1.06 -21.39 -4.89
CA ASP A 174 1.27 -21.83 -3.51
C ASP A 174 0.63 -23.22 -3.23
N PRO A 175 1.11 -24.31 -3.88
CA PRO A 175 0.48 -25.63 -3.72
C PRO A 175 0.58 -26.20 -2.30
N LYS A 176 1.50 -25.67 -1.48
CA LYS A 176 1.72 -26.08 -0.10
C LYS A 176 0.98 -25.22 0.92
N GLY A 177 0.30 -24.16 0.47
CA GLY A 177 -0.42 -23.22 1.33
C GLY A 177 0.48 -22.53 2.36
N ILE A 178 1.73 -22.23 2.00
CA ILE A 178 2.71 -21.62 2.90
C ILE A 178 2.25 -20.23 3.32
N MET A 179 1.87 -19.37 2.37
CA MET A 179 1.45 -18.00 2.68
C MET A 179 0.12 -17.99 3.43
N SER A 180 -0.80 -18.89 3.06
CA SER A 180 -2.04 -19.11 3.81
C SER A 180 -1.78 -19.53 5.26
N SER A 181 -0.75 -20.35 5.50
CA SER A 181 -0.34 -20.74 6.85
C SER A 181 0.23 -19.57 7.64
N ILE A 182 1.09 -18.75 7.02
CA ILE A 182 1.68 -17.55 7.64
C ILE A 182 0.59 -16.55 8.04
N ILE A 183 -0.33 -16.24 7.11
CA ILE A 183 -1.50 -15.39 7.41
C ILE A 183 -2.38 -16.03 8.49
N GLY A 184 -2.50 -17.35 8.51
CA GLY A 184 -3.19 -18.10 9.55
C GLY A 184 -2.57 -17.88 10.95
N GLU A 185 -1.25 -17.92 11.08
CA GLU A 185 -0.55 -17.67 12.34
C GLU A 185 -0.69 -16.21 12.80
N LEU A 186 -0.57 -15.25 11.89
CA LEU A 186 -0.84 -13.83 12.17
C LEU A 186 -2.27 -13.63 12.66
N LYS A 187 -3.25 -14.24 11.99
CA LYS A 187 -4.67 -14.17 12.36
C LYS A 187 -4.95 -14.75 13.75
N LYS A 188 -4.30 -15.86 14.14
CA LYS A 188 -4.41 -16.42 15.50
C LYS A 188 -3.95 -15.44 16.58
N LYS A 189 -3.03 -14.54 16.24
CA LYS A 189 -2.57 -13.44 17.10
C LYS A 189 -3.38 -12.15 16.95
N PHE A 190 -4.49 -12.21 16.21
CA PHE A 190 -5.35 -11.06 15.86
C PHE A 190 -4.67 -10.00 14.99
N PHE A 191 -3.58 -10.35 14.28
CA PHE A 191 -2.97 -9.48 13.29
C PHE A 191 -3.68 -9.69 11.94
N MET A 192 -4.61 -8.81 11.62
CA MET A 192 -5.40 -8.89 10.39
C MET A 192 -4.68 -8.20 9.25
N THR A 193 -4.27 -8.98 8.25
CA THR A 193 -3.57 -8.44 7.08
C THR A 193 -3.89 -9.21 5.79
N TYR A 194 -3.32 -8.74 4.69
CA TYR A 194 -3.42 -9.30 3.36
C TYR A 194 -2.03 -9.75 2.87
N SER A 195 -1.99 -10.90 2.19
CA SER A 195 -0.82 -11.36 1.45
C SER A 195 -1.13 -11.41 -0.04
N HIS A 196 -0.10 -11.19 -0.85
CA HIS A 196 -0.13 -11.44 -2.28
C HIS A 196 1.20 -12.08 -2.68
N GLU A 197 1.14 -13.23 -3.35
CA GLU A 197 2.33 -14.05 -3.63
C GLU A 197 3.16 -14.27 -2.36
N ASN A 198 4.48 -14.14 -2.45
CA ASN A 198 5.41 -14.23 -1.32
C ASN A 198 5.46 -12.98 -0.42
N MET A 199 4.50 -12.06 -0.52
CA MET A 199 4.53 -10.79 0.21
C MET A 199 3.41 -10.69 1.24
N VAL A 200 3.72 -10.09 2.38
CA VAL A 200 2.74 -9.70 3.41
C VAL A 200 2.68 -8.17 3.45
N LEU A 201 1.49 -7.60 3.28
CA LEU A 201 1.30 -6.15 3.36
C LEU A 201 1.14 -5.73 4.81
N VAL A 202 1.55 -4.51 5.15
CA VAL A 202 1.26 -3.87 6.44
C VAL A 202 0.76 -2.45 6.15
N ALA A 203 -0.55 -2.26 6.29
CA ALA A 203 -1.24 -1.01 5.97
C ALA A 203 -2.25 -0.65 7.07
N PRO A 204 -1.79 -0.32 8.29
CA PRO A 204 -2.67 -0.06 9.44
C PRO A 204 -3.55 1.18 9.24
N PRO A 205 -4.60 1.36 10.05
CA PRO A 205 -5.37 2.62 10.08
C PRO A 205 -4.45 3.83 10.29
N LEU A 206 -4.75 4.96 9.63
CA LEU A 206 -3.87 6.14 9.65
C LEU A 206 -3.74 6.81 11.02
N ILE A 207 -4.67 6.50 11.93
CA ILE A 207 -4.70 6.99 13.31
C ILE A 207 -3.93 6.08 14.29
N ILE A 208 -3.29 5.01 13.81
CA ILE A 208 -2.51 4.12 14.68
C ILE A 208 -1.43 4.93 15.41
N THR A 209 -1.32 4.72 16.72
CA THR A 209 -0.28 5.34 17.53
C THR A 209 1.03 4.57 17.42
N GLU A 210 2.15 5.22 17.71
CA GLU A 210 3.45 4.55 17.78
C GLU A 210 3.44 3.36 18.77
N ALA A 211 2.80 3.53 19.93
CA ALA A 211 2.72 2.47 20.94
C ALA A 211 1.96 1.24 20.42
N GLN A 212 0.79 1.44 19.81
CA GLN A 212 0.02 0.37 19.18
C GLN A 212 0.80 -0.29 18.04
N LEU A 213 1.47 0.51 17.20
CA LEU A 213 2.27 -0.02 16.11
C LEU A 213 3.38 -0.96 16.63
N ARG A 214 4.14 -0.51 17.63
CA ARG A 214 5.20 -1.32 18.25
C ARG A 214 4.65 -2.58 18.93
N GLU A 215 3.48 -2.50 19.56
CA GLU A 215 2.81 -3.66 20.15
C GLU A 215 2.41 -4.68 19.07
N GLU A 216 1.76 -4.23 18.00
CA GLU A 216 1.27 -5.09 16.92
C GLU A 216 2.42 -5.75 16.14
N MET A 217 3.50 -5.02 15.89
CA MET A 217 4.63 -5.55 15.12
C MET A 217 5.44 -6.63 15.86
N LYS A 218 5.31 -6.76 17.19
CA LYS A 218 5.85 -7.93 17.92
C LYS A 218 5.19 -9.23 17.47
N LYS A 219 3.91 -9.20 17.12
CA LYS A 219 3.19 -10.38 16.61
C LYS A 219 3.74 -10.80 15.25
N MET A 220 4.11 -9.83 14.42
CA MET A 220 4.78 -10.08 13.13
C MET A 220 6.14 -10.73 13.34
N ASP A 221 6.97 -10.16 14.22
CA ASP A 221 8.28 -10.71 14.60
C ASP A 221 8.19 -12.20 15.01
N GLU A 222 7.30 -12.52 15.97
CA GLU A 222 7.10 -13.90 16.45
C GLU A 222 6.69 -14.87 15.33
N VAL A 223 5.87 -14.42 14.37
CA VAL A 223 5.50 -15.27 13.23
C VAL A 223 6.65 -15.42 12.25
N LEU A 224 7.45 -14.39 12.01
CA LEU A 224 8.63 -14.47 11.14
C LEU A 224 9.70 -15.39 11.71
N GLU A 225 9.89 -15.40 13.04
CA GLU A 225 10.76 -16.38 13.72
C GLU A 225 10.28 -17.82 13.48
N TRP A 226 8.97 -18.05 13.52
CA TRP A 226 8.38 -19.34 13.17
C TRP A 226 8.57 -19.68 11.68
N VAL A 227 8.49 -18.70 10.77
CA VAL A 227 8.75 -18.90 9.33
C VAL A 227 10.19 -19.34 9.09
N ASP A 228 11.16 -18.65 9.68
CA ASP A 228 12.57 -19.01 9.61
C ASP A 228 12.79 -20.45 10.09
N ALA A 229 12.25 -20.78 11.26
CA ALA A 229 12.40 -22.12 11.86
C ALA A 229 11.73 -23.23 11.03
N LYS A 230 10.60 -22.95 10.40
CA LYS A 230 9.80 -23.96 9.71
C LYS A 230 10.20 -24.17 8.25
N TYR A 231 10.57 -23.10 7.55
CA TYR A 231 10.74 -23.14 6.10
C TYR A 231 12.18 -22.94 5.64
N LEU A 232 13.05 -22.33 6.46
CA LEU A 232 14.44 -22.04 6.08
C LEU A 232 15.49 -22.82 6.84
N ASN A 233 15.22 -23.18 8.09
CA ASN A 233 16.06 -24.12 8.80
C ASN A 233 15.96 -25.49 8.14
N LYS A 234 16.90 -25.75 7.22
CA LYS A 234 17.30 -27.10 6.89
C LYS A 234 17.72 -27.71 8.22
N VAL A 235 16.89 -28.58 8.80
CA VAL A 235 17.44 -29.64 9.63
C VAL A 235 18.52 -30.25 8.76
N ALA A 236 19.77 -30.05 9.16
CA ALA A 236 20.85 -30.89 8.71
C ALA A 236 20.42 -32.30 9.12
N VAL A 237 19.74 -33.00 8.21
CA VAL A 237 19.72 -34.45 8.22
C VAL A 237 21.12 -34.82 7.83
N GLY A 238 22.00 -34.70 8.82
CA GLY A 238 23.33 -35.24 8.81
C GLY A 238 23.16 -36.73 8.60
N VAL A 239 23.69 -37.18 7.47
CA VAL A 239 24.23 -38.50 7.25
C VAL A 239 24.79 -39.07 8.55
N HIS A 240 24.10 -40.04 9.15
CA HIS A 240 24.55 -41.10 10.06
C HIS A 240 23.34 -42.04 10.21
N ALA A 241 23.32 -43.30 9.78
CA ALA A 241 24.36 -44.27 9.41
C ALA A 241 23.88 -45.12 8.21
#